data_AF-A0A7S1CUL3-F1
#
_entry.id   AF-A0A7S1CUL3-F1
#
_cell.length_a   1.000
_cell.length_b   1.000
_cell.length_c   1.000
_cell.angle_alpha   90.00
_cell.angle_beta   90.00
_cell.angle_gamma   90.00
#
_symmetry.space_group_name_H-M   'P 1'
#
loop_
_entity.id
_entity.type
_entity.pdbx_description
1 polymer ?
#
loop_
_entity_poly.entity_id
_entity_poly.type
_entity_poly.pdbx_seq_one_letter_code
_entity_poly.pdbx_strand_id
1 'polypeptide(L)'
;MNCNLISTFMAMAAILIQTNKVVPSGAFTTTTMRAPTITKLRPRLQPLYYKAKEVPSDKISSEHYSVSSLFRDEHEDHVGVAPIFTSLPVLPEPPVLPGDCDVQAYINENAIFYSGDATFLKGPTLRTKRALEKFNRYLTMERENGGVLSVDTETPSTITSHGPGYLLSKEEDIIVGMQADEPLKRTCKPHGGYGVVKKALEAYGYEPGDRIKAFKNDVTTHNDLTFSMYTETMKKARHAHLLTGLPDGYGRGRIIGDYRRIALYGVDELIKRKQADFASINGSSLEAMRLRSEVSAQIKGLKELLVMADSYGVDLRKPAKTFREAAQFLWLWHVAALKKQDGGA
;
A
#
# COMPACT_ATOMS: atom_id res chain seq x y z
N MET A 1 8.88 6.86 -18.89
CA MET A 1 9.19 7.37 -17.54
C MET A 1 9.56 6.16 -16.70
N ASN A 2 10.84 6.04 -16.34
CA ASN A 2 11.39 4.91 -15.60
C ASN A 2 11.80 5.36 -14.18
N CYS A 3 11.72 4.38 -13.27
CA CYS A 3 12.33 4.27 -11.94
C CYS A 3 11.73 5.10 -10.79
N ASN A 4 11.06 4.41 -9.85
CA ASN A 4 11.46 4.27 -8.44
C ASN A 4 10.27 3.89 -7.56
N LEU A 5 10.09 2.58 -7.28
CA LEU A 5 9.15 2.12 -6.25
C LEU A 5 9.79 1.27 -5.14
N ILE A 6 11.11 1.05 -5.18
CA ILE A 6 11.81 0.18 -4.20
C ILE A 6 12.53 0.98 -3.09
N SER A 7 12.60 2.32 -3.16
CA SER A 7 13.34 3.11 -2.15
C SER A 7 12.51 3.58 -0.94
N THR A 8 11.18 3.41 -0.95
CA THR A 8 10.30 4.06 0.03
C THR A 8 10.29 3.39 1.41
N PHE A 9 10.65 2.11 1.49
CA PHE A 9 10.69 1.38 2.77
C PHE A 9 11.98 1.65 3.58
N MET A 10 13.10 1.93 2.92
CA MET A 10 14.38 2.26 3.59
C MET A 10 14.51 3.76 3.90
N ALA A 11 13.91 4.65 3.10
CA ALA A 11 14.00 6.09 3.33
C ALA A 11 13.14 6.59 4.51
N MET A 12 11.99 5.95 4.79
CA MET A 12 11.15 6.33 5.94
C MET A 12 11.78 5.96 7.29
N ALA A 13 12.58 4.89 7.35
CA ALA A 13 13.32 4.53 8.56
C ALA A 13 14.48 5.50 8.86
N ALA A 14 15.07 6.14 7.84
CA ALA A 14 16.17 7.08 8.01
C ALA A 14 15.72 8.49 8.44
N ILE A 15 14.52 8.93 8.02
CA ILE A 15 14.02 10.29 8.32
C ILE A 15 13.52 10.41 9.78
N LEU A 16 13.06 9.33 10.40
CA LEU A 16 12.66 9.34 11.81
C LEU A 16 13.82 9.32 12.81
N ILE A 17 15.05 9.05 12.35
CA ILE A 17 16.25 9.01 13.21
C ILE A 17 16.98 10.38 13.25
N GLN A 18 16.66 11.31 12.33
CA GLN A 18 17.41 12.56 12.19
C GLN A 18 16.80 13.81 12.85
N THR A 19 15.60 13.75 13.43
CA THR A 19 14.94 14.96 14.01
C THR A 19 15.13 15.16 15.52
N ASN A 20 15.96 14.36 16.20
CA ASN A 20 16.31 14.58 17.61
C ASN A 20 17.66 15.29 17.78
N LYS A 21 17.82 16.46 17.18
CA LYS A 21 18.81 17.45 17.64
C LYS A 21 18.19 18.84 17.72
N VAL A 22 18.00 19.27 18.96
CA VAL A 22 17.70 20.64 19.39
C VAL A 22 18.98 21.51 19.23
N VAL A 23 18.78 22.83 19.38
CA VAL A 23 19.69 23.99 19.57
C VAL A 23 20.04 24.83 18.30
N PRO A 24 20.24 26.18 18.39
CA PRO A 24 19.23 27.24 18.55
C PRO A 24 19.34 28.37 17.47
N SER A 25 18.44 29.33 17.59
CA SER A 25 18.29 30.62 16.89
C SER A 25 19.57 31.41 16.54
N GLY A 26 19.62 31.96 15.32
CA GLY A 26 20.54 33.03 14.95
C GLY A 26 20.30 33.63 13.55
N ALA A 27 19.90 34.91 13.54
CA ALA A 27 20.03 35.93 12.48
C ALA A 27 19.45 35.67 11.07
N PHE A 28 18.30 36.32 10.82
CA PHE A 28 17.86 36.74 9.48
C PHE A 28 18.72 37.92 8.98
N THR A 29 19.24 37.83 7.77
CA THR A 29 19.66 39.00 6.98
C THR A 29 19.12 38.92 5.55
N THR A 30 18.49 40.02 5.16
CA THR A 30 17.80 40.29 3.92
C THR A 30 18.81 40.64 2.82
N THR A 31 18.73 39.99 1.65
CA THR A 31 19.33 40.54 0.42
C THR A 31 18.40 40.27 -0.76
N THR A 32 17.76 41.35 -1.22
CA THR A 32 17.08 41.47 -2.51
C THR A 32 18.06 41.38 -3.67
N MET A 33 17.79 40.58 -4.70
CA MET A 33 18.34 40.82 -6.05
C MET A 33 17.32 40.53 -7.16
N ARG A 34 17.33 41.43 -8.14
CA ARG A 34 16.43 41.61 -9.29
C ARG A 34 16.47 40.44 -10.29
N ALA A 35 15.36 40.30 -11.02
CA ALA A 35 15.23 39.45 -12.20
C ALA A 35 16.07 39.94 -13.40
N PRO A 36 16.55 39.01 -14.26
CA PRO A 36 16.80 39.32 -15.65
C PRO A 36 15.98 38.47 -16.64
N THR A 37 15.66 39.19 -17.72
CA THR A 37 15.03 38.95 -19.01
C THR A 37 15.27 37.59 -19.70
N ILE A 38 14.22 37.14 -20.40
CA ILE A 38 14.15 35.97 -21.29
C ILE A 38 15.03 36.18 -22.54
N THR A 39 15.90 35.22 -22.91
CA THR A 39 16.09 34.82 -24.32
C THR A 39 16.82 33.48 -24.51
N LYS A 40 16.33 32.72 -25.51
CA LYS A 40 16.95 31.65 -26.33
C LYS A 40 17.09 30.21 -25.76
N LEU A 41 16.25 29.34 -26.36
CA LEU A 41 16.47 27.95 -26.80
C LEU A 41 17.41 27.07 -25.94
N ARG A 42 16.82 26.19 -25.13
CA ARG A 42 17.55 25.07 -24.52
C ARG A 42 17.78 23.94 -25.54
N PRO A 43 19.01 23.41 -25.68
CA PRO A 43 19.24 22.17 -26.42
C PRO A 43 18.58 20.99 -25.69
N ARG A 44 18.09 20.00 -26.46
CA ARG A 44 17.60 18.72 -25.95
C ARG A 44 18.66 18.12 -25.01
N LEU A 45 18.31 17.95 -23.73
CA LEU A 45 19.11 17.16 -22.80
C LEU A 45 19.14 15.71 -23.32
N GLN A 46 20.31 15.23 -23.71
CA GLN A 46 20.50 13.81 -23.96
C GLN A 46 20.36 13.03 -22.64
N PRO A 47 19.81 11.80 -22.65
CA PRO A 47 19.74 10.97 -21.47
C PRO A 47 21.15 10.68 -20.96
N LEU A 48 21.41 10.95 -19.68
CA LEU A 48 22.57 10.45 -18.95
C LEU A 48 22.46 8.92 -18.85
N TYR A 49 22.96 8.22 -19.85
CA TYR A 49 23.28 6.80 -19.73
C TYR A 49 24.41 6.67 -18.71
N TYR A 50 24.23 5.76 -17.74
CA TYR A 50 25.34 5.27 -16.92
C TYR A 50 26.37 4.67 -17.88
N LYS A 51 27.47 5.38 -18.09
CA LYS A 51 28.63 4.85 -18.82
C LYS A 51 29.19 3.72 -17.97
N ALA A 52 29.07 2.49 -18.44
CA ALA A 52 29.80 1.37 -17.84
C ALA A 52 31.28 1.74 -17.78
N LYS A 53 31.91 1.61 -16.61
CA LYS A 53 33.38 1.66 -16.54
C LYS A 53 33.90 0.49 -17.36
N GLU A 54 34.58 0.80 -18.46
CA GLU A 54 35.42 -0.17 -19.16
C GLU A 54 36.50 -0.64 -18.18
N VAL A 55 36.44 -1.91 -17.82
CA VAL A 55 37.53 -2.61 -17.14
C VAL A 55 38.40 -3.22 -18.25
N PRO A 56 39.73 -3.06 -18.22
CA PRO A 56 40.60 -3.60 -19.26
C PRO A 56 40.44 -5.12 -19.37
N SER A 57 40.25 -5.57 -20.61
CA SER A 57 40.32 -6.96 -21.01
C SER A 57 41.75 -7.45 -20.83
N ASP A 58 42.04 -8.21 -19.78
CA ASP A 58 43.03 -9.27 -19.84
C ASP A 58 42.83 -10.28 -18.71
N LYS A 59 42.61 -11.53 -19.12
CA LYS A 59 42.59 -12.79 -18.36
C LYS A 59 41.47 -12.93 -17.31
N ILE A 60 40.44 -13.72 -17.66
CA ILE A 60 40.01 -14.93 -16.92
C ILE A 60 39.24 -15.80 -17.91
N SER A 61 39.61 -17.08 -17.94
CA SER A 61 39.22 -18.10 -18.89
C SER A 61 37.72 -18.41 -18.92
N SER A 62 37.25 -18.76 -20.11
CA SER A 62 35.94 -19.34 -20.38
C SER A 62 35.78 -20.70 -19.67
N GLU A 63 34.90 -20.76 -18.68
CA GLU A 63 34.25 -22.01 -18.29
C GLU A 63 32.73 -21.80 -18.30
N HIS A 64 32.07 -22.68 -19.04
CA HIS A 64 30.64 -22.71 -19.28
C HIS A 64 29.85 -22.88 -17.97
N TYR A 65 29.00 -21.91 -17.62
CA TYR A 65 27.93 -22.15 -16.65
C TYR A 65 26.76 -22.81 -17.39
N SER A 66 26.75 -24.15 -17.38
CA SER A 66 25.57 -24.94 -17.73
C SER A 66 24.55 -24.85 -16.59
N VAL A 67 23.29 -24.57 -16.95
CA VAL A 67 22.12 -24.49 -16.04
C VAL A 67 21.72 -25.87 -15.47
N SER A 68 22.46 -26.94 -15.79
CA SER A 68 22.16 -28.32 -15.40
C SER A 68 22.71 -28.76 -14.04
N SER A 69 23.41 -27.92 -13.28
CA SER A 69 24.00 -28.30 -11.97
C SER A 69 23.18 -27.89 -10.74
N LEU A 70 22.02 -27.23 -10.92
CA LEU A 70 21.12 -26.85 -9.82
C LEU A 70 20.09 -27.92 -9.45
N PHE A 71 20.02 -29.02 -10.20
CA PHE A 71 19.24 -30.19 -9.84
C PHE A 71 20.20 -31.31 -9.46
N ARG A 72 20.60 -31.31 -8.20
CA ARG A 72 21.16 -32.50 -7.58
C ARG A 72 20.04 -33.12 -6.77
N ASP A 73 19.60 -34.30 -7.22
CA ASP A 73 18.71 -35.18 -6.47
C ASP A 73 19.34 -35.45 -5.11
N GLU A 74 18.73 -34.90 -4.06
CA GLU A 74 18.88 -35.44 -2.71
C GLU A 74 17.59 -36.16 -2.38
N HIS A 75 17.77 -37.43 -2.04
CA HIS A 75 16.76 -38.44 -1.80
C HIS A 75 15.64 -37.97 -0.88
N GLU A 76 14.42 -38.41 -1.22
CA GLU A 76 13.26 -38.43 -0.33
C GLU A 76 13.60 -39.21 0.94
N ASP A 77 13.96 -38.48 2.00
CA ASP A 77 13.78 -38.98 3.36
C ASP A 77 12.56 -38.28 3.96
N HIS A 78 11.46 -39.02 3.98
CA HIS A 78 10.27 -38.71 4.77
C HIS A 78 10.63 -38.72 6.26
N VAL A 79 11.22 -37.64 6.75
CA VAL A 79 11.39 -37.41 8.20
C VAL A 79 10.17 -36.65 8.69
N GLY A 80 9.38 -37.31 9.53
CA GLY A 80 8.17 -36.77 10.15
C GLY A 80 8.41 -35.37 10.71
N VAL A 81 7.72 -34.39 10.12
CA VAL A 81 7.77 -33.00 10.54
C VAL A 81 6.93 -32.87 11.81
N ALA A 82 7.56 -32.99 12.97
CA ALA A 82 6.99 -32.42 14.19
C ALA A 82 6.80 -30.91 13.95
N PRO A 83 5.68 -30.30 14.38
CA PRO A 83 5.41 -28.90 14.08
C PRO A 83 6.42 -28.03 14.81
N ILE A 84 7.45 -27.56 14.10
CA ILE A 84 8.34 -26.49 14.58
C ILE A 84 7.61 -25.16 14.38
N PHE A 85 6.48 -25.03 15.07
CA PHE A 85 6.05 -23.78 15.66
C PHE A 85 5.93 -24.07 17.14
N THR A 86 7.06 -24.06 17.84
CA THR A 86 7.05 -23.71 19.26
C THR A 86 6.19 -22.45 19.37
N SER A 87 5.13 -22.54 20.17
CA SER A 87 4.07 -21.54 20.29
C SER A 87 4.66 -20.14 20.19
N LEU A 88 4.19 -19.35 19.21
CA LEU A 88 4.57 -17.94 19.12
C LEU A 88 4.42 -17.30 20.50
N PRO A 89 5.33 -16.41 20.91
CA PRO A 89 5.16 -15.69 22.16
C PRO A 89 3.78 -15.04 22.15
N VAL A 90 2.96 -15.44 23.12
CA VAL A 90 1.67 -14.82 23.37
C VAL A 90 1.99 -13.46 23.95
N LEU A 91 1.65 -12.41 23.20
CA LEU A 91 1.67 -11.05 23.69
C LEU A 91 0.75 -10.99 24.92
N PRO A 92 1.16 -10.34 26.01
CA PRO A 92 0.29 -10.15 27.17
C PRO A 92 -1.03 -9.51 26.70
N GLU A 93 -2.17 -9.97 27.24
CA GLU A 93 -3.43 -9.30 26.96
C GLU A 93 -3.29 -7.83 27.42
N PRO A 94 -3.45 -6.85 26.52
CA PRO A 94 -3.31 -5.46 26.91
C PRO A 94 -4.38 -5.16 27.98
N PRO A 95 -4.04 -4.39 29.04
CA PRO A 95 -5.04 -3.94 29.99
C PRO A 95 -6.14 -3.19 29.25
N VAL A 96 -7.35 -3.12 29.82
CA VAL A 96 -8.42 -2.28 29.27
C VAL A 96 -7.92 -0.84 29.31
N LEU A 97 -7.45 -0.33 28.15
CA LEU A 97 -6.84 0.98 28.05
C LEU A 97 -7.93 2.06 28.23
N PRO A 98 -7.83 2.94 29.25
CA PRO A 98 -8.73 4.09 29.37
C PRO A 98 -8.41 5.11 28.26
N GLY A 99 -9.44 5.70 27.63
CA GLY A 99 -9.28 6.78 26.62
C GLY A 99 -9.33 6.37 25.14
N ASP A 100 -9.23 7.36 24.23
CA ASP A 100 -9.51 7.41 22.78
C ASP A 100 -8.69 6.51 21.82
N CYS A 101 -8.41 5.26 22.21
CA CYS A 101 -7.53 4.36 21.44
C CYS A 101 -6.12 4.95 21.22
N ASP A 102 -5.46 5.35 22.31
CA ASP A 102 -4.13 5.96 22.26
C ASP A 102 -3.03 4.93 21.98
N VAL A 103 -2.69 4.77 20.71
CA VAL A 103 -1.60 3.91 20.26
C VAL A 103 -0.23 4.44 20.67
N GLN A 104 -0.09 5.77 20.81
CA GLN A 104 1.19 6.37 21.16
C GLN A 104 1.53 6.08 22.62
N ALA A 105 0.57 6.26 23.54
CA ALA A 105 0.74 5.91 24.94
C ALA A 105 1.13 4.43 25.10
N TYR A 106 0.42 3.52 24.43
CA TYR A 106 0.74 2.09 24.46
C TYR A 106 2.17 1.80 24.02
N ILE A 107 2.64 2.42 22.91
CA ILE A 107 4.01 2.23 22.43
C ILE A 107 5.02 2.78 23.44
N ASN A 108 4.80 3.99 23.96
CA ASN A 108 5.72 4.62 24.92
C ASN A 108 5.87 3.80 26.21
N GLU A 109 4.79 3.15 26.66
CA GLU A 109 4.77 2.35 27.88
C GLU A 109 5.36 0.95 27.70
N ASN A 110 5.23 0.36 26.51
CA ASN A 110 5.54 -1.06 26.28
C ASN A 110 6.74 -1.32 25.35
N ALA A 111 7.24 -0.31 24.64
CA ALA A 111 8.38 -0.48 23.74
C ALA A 111 9.68 -0.68 24.52
N ILE A 112 10.38 -1.78 24.23
CA ILE A 112 11.71 -2.04 24.77
C ILE A 112 12.73 -1.48 23.77
N PHE A 113 13.51 -0.49 24.20
CA PHE A 113 14.59 0.05 23.39
C PHE A 113 15.71 -0.99 23.22
N TYR A 114 16.08 -1.27 21.98
CA TYR A 114 17.17 -2.18 21.65
C TYR A 114 18.42 -1.40 21.27
N SER A 115 19.46 -1.49 22.10
CA SER A 115 20.77 -0.83 21.90
C SER A 115 21.87 -1.77 21.39
N GLY A 116 21.54 -3.02 21.07
CA GLY A 116 22.47 -4.01 20.54
C GLY A 116 22.74 -3.87 19.03
N ASP A 117 23.45 -4.83 18.46
CA ASP A 117 23.80 -4.88 17.04
C ASP A 117 22.93 -5.86 16.24
N ALA A 118 23.25 -6.08 14.96
CA ALA A 118 22.47 -6.93 14.07
C ALA A 118 22.72 -8.45 14.24
N THR A 119 23.52 -8.88 15.22
CA THR A 119 23.95 -10.30 15.34
C THR A 119 22.81 -11.26 15.66
N PHE A 120 21.70 -10.78 16.24
CA PHE A 120 20.51 -11.59 16.52
C PHE A 120 19.67 -11.92 15.27
N LEU A 121 19.88 -11.18 14.16
CA LEU A 121 19.09 -11.34 12.94
C LEU A 121 19.29 -12.74 12.33
N LYS A 122 18.18 -13.32 11.85
CA LYS A 122 18.17 -14.61 11.18
C LYS A 122 17.91 -14.43 9.68
N GLY A 123 18.54 -15.29 8.88
CA GLY A 123 18.32 -15.33 7.44
C GLY A 123 16.92 -15.83 7.05
N PRO A 124 16.56 -15.74 5.75
CA PRO A 124 15.25 -16.15 5.27
C PRO A 124 15.07 -17.67 5.37
N THR A 125 13.85 -18.08 5.75
CA THR A 125 13.44 -19.49 5.74
C THR A 125 13.34 -20.03 4.31
N LEU A 126 13.37 -21.36 4.14
CA LEU A 126 13.18 -21.98 2.82
C LEU A 126 11.83 -21.58 2.18
N ARG A 127 10.75 -21.51 2.97
CA ARG A 127 9.45 -21.00 2.52
C ARG A 127 9.56 -19.56 1.99
N THR A 128 10.26 -18.68 2.71
CA THR A 128 10.47 -17.29 2.28
C THR A 128 11.24 -17.22 0.97
N LYS A 129 12.27 -18.07 0.79
CA LYS A 129 13.02 -18.15 -0.48
C LYS A 129 12.12 -18.60 -1.64
N ARG A 130 11.29 -19.64 -1.44
CA ARG A 130 10.30 -20.09 -2.44
C ARG A 130 9.27 -19.02 -2.78
N ALA A 131 8.74 -18.33 -1.77
CA ALA A 131 7.80 -17.23 -1.98
C ALA A 131 8.43 -16.11 -2.83
N LEU A 132 9.67 -15.73 -2.52
CA LEU A 132 10.41 -14.73 -3.28
C LEU A 132 10.68 -15.17 -4.72
N GLU A 133 11.06 -16.44 -4.94
CA GLU A 133 11.24 -16.99 -6.28
C GLU A 133 9.95 -16.94 -7.10
N LYS A 134 8.82 -17.40 -6.53
CA LYS A 134 7.51 -17.35 -7.19
C LYS A 134 7.08 -15.92 -7.49
N PHE A 135 7.30 -14.98 -6.56
CA PHE A 135 7.03 -13.56 -6.78
C PHE A 135 7.89 -12.98 -7.91
N ASN A 136 9.19 -13.29 -7.95
CA ASN A 136 10.09 -12.84 -9.01
C ASN A 136 9.68 -13.37 -10.39
N ARG A 137 9.15 -14.60 -10.47
CA ARG A 137 8.57 -15.14 -11.70
C ARG A 137 7.37 -14.32 -12.17
N TYR A 138 6.45 -13.96 -11.26
CA TYR A 138 5.33 -13.07 -11.59
C TYR A 138 5.80 -11.70 -12.09
N LEU A 139 6.84 -11.12 -11.49
CA LEU A 139 7.42 -9.86 -11.98
C LEU A 139 8.06 -10.00 -13.37
N THR A 140 8.69 -11.13 -13.66
CA THR A 140 9.20 -11.42 -15.00
C THR A 140 8.07 -11.50 -16.02
N MET A 141 7.00 -12.24 -15.70
CA MET A 141 5.80 -12.31 -16.54
C MET A 141 5.14 -10.94 -16.73
N GLU A 142 5.05 -10.11 -15.68
CA GLU A 142 4.52 -8.74 -15.79
C GLU A 142 5.35 -7.88 -16.76
N ARG A 143 6.69 -7.97 -16.69
CA ARG A 143 7.59 -7.26 -17.60
C ARG A 143 7.46 -7.74 -19.05
N GLU A 144 7.39 -9.05 -19.24
CA GLU A 144 7.19 -9.68 -20.56
C GLU A 144 5.83 -9.30 -21.16
N ASN A 145 4.81 -9.09 -20.33
CA ASN A 145 3.47 -8.63 -20.73
C ASN A 145 3.34 -7.09 -20.84
N GLY A 146 4.46 -6.36 -20.95
CA GLY A 146 4.43 -4.91 -21.16
C GLY A 146 4.10 -4.08 -19.90
N GLY A 147 4.23 -4.65 -18.72
CA GLY A 147 4.14 -3.94 -17.43
C GLY A 147 2.82 -4.10 -16.67
N VAL A 148 1.91 -4.96 -17.13
CA VAL A 148 0.69 -5.38 -16.43
C VAL A 148 0.53 -6.87 -16.58
N LEU A 149 0.47 -7.64 -15.49
CA LEU A 149 0.28 -9.08 -15.58
C LEU A 149 -1.15 -9.42 -15.98
N SER A 150 -2.12 -8.94 -15.21
CA SER A 150 -3.55 -9.11 -15.47
C SER A 150 -4.36 -8.00 -14.80
N VAL A 151 -5.58 -7.77 -15.30
CA VAL A 151 -6.52 -6.79 -14.75
C VAL A 151 -7.90 -7.41 -14.64
N ASP A 152 -8.59 -7.15 -13.54
CA ASP A 152 -10.03 -7.44 -13.43
C ASP A 152 -10.83 -6.33 -14.12
N THR A 153 -11.38 -6.65 -15.29
CA THR A 153 -12.19 -5.75 -16.11
C THR A 153 -13.67 -5.75 -15.74
N GLU A 154 -14.11 -6.66 -14.87
CA GLU A 154 -15.53 -6.88 -14.59
C GLU A 154 -15.95 -6.33 -13.23
N THR A 155 -15.08 -6.35 -12.23
CA THR A 155 -15.48 -6.08 -10.84
C THR A 155 -14.99 -4.71 -10.35
N PRO A 156 -15.90 -3.75 -10.06
CA PRO A 156 -15.56 -2.54 -9.33
C PRO A 156 -15.02 -2.87 -7.94
N SER A 157 -13.81 -2.43 -7.63
CA SER A 157 -13.12 -2.78 -6.40
C SER A 157 -13.76 -2.14 -5.15
N THR A 158 -13.98 -2.96 -4.14
CA THR A 158 -14.46 -2.62 -2.80
C THR A 158 -13.72 -3.49 -1.78
N ILE A 159 -13.92 -3.25 -0.48
CA ILE A 159 -13.27 -4.06 0.56
C ILE A 159 -13.61 -5.56 0.41
N THR A 160 -14.82 -5.88 -0.06
CA THR A 160 -15.34 -7.26 -0.11
C THR A 160 -15.61 -7.76 -1.53
N SER A 161 -15.19 -7.06 -2.59
CA SER A 161 -15.53 -7.44 -3.97
C SER A 161 -14.77 -8.65 -4.50
N HIS A 162 -13.56 -8.86 -4.00
CA HIS A 162 -12.65 -9.90 -4.48
C HIS A 162 -12.41 -10.94 -3.39
N GLY A 163 -12.40 -12.21 -3.78
CA GLY A 163 -12.05 -13.32 -2.90
C GLY A 163 -10.59 -13.30 -2.43
N PRO A 164 -10.21 -14.25 -1.56
CA PRO A 164 -8.86 -14.32 -1.01
C PRO A 164 -7.85 -14.79 -2.07
N GLY A 165 -6.79 -14.00 -2.26
CA GLY A 165 -5.59 -14.39 -3.03
C GLY A 165 -4.42 -14.82 -2.14
N TYR A 166 -3.61 -15.74 -2.66
CA TYR A 166 -2.44 -16.34 -1.99
C TYR A 166 -1.23 -16.37 -2.94
N LEU A 167 -0.02 -16.19 -2.39
CA LEU A 167 1.21 -16.24 -3.16
C LEU A 167 1.67 -17.69 -3.34
N LEU A 168 1.89 -18.42 -2.25
CA LEU A 168 2.23 -19.85 -2.31
C LEU A 168 0.97 -20.71 -2.33
N SER A 169 0.27 -20.76 -1.19
CA SER A 169 -1.01 -21.42 -0.96
C SER A 169 -1.63 -20.89 0.34
N LYS A 170 -2.87 -21.28 0.64
CA LYS A 170 -3.54 -20.93 1.90
C LYS A 170 -2.83 -21.50 3.12
N GLU A 171 -2.22 -22.67 2.98
CA GLU A 171 -1.57 -23.40 4.06
C GLU A 171 -0.12 -22.94 4.28
N GLU A 172 0.55 -22.45 3.24
CA GLU A 172 1.95 -22.01 3.33
C GLU A 172 2.11 -20.53 3.69
N ASP A 173 1.22 -19.66 3.22
CA ASP A 173 1.33 -18.21 3.48
C ASP A 173 1.07 -17.89 4.97
N ILE A 174 2.05 -17.27 5.63
CA ILE A 174 1.94 -16.92 7.06
C ILE A 174 1.10 -15.65 7.27
N ILE A 175 1.33 -14.66 6.43
CA ILE A 175 0.61 -13.38 6.43
C ILE A 175 -0.12 -13.29 5.09
N VAL A 176 -1.44 -13.26 5.15
CA VAL A 176 -2.33 -13.34 3.99
C VAL A 176 -3.05 -12.04 3.74
N GLY A 177 -3.46 -11.77 2.51
CA GLY A 177 -4.15 -10.53 2.14
C GLY A 177 -3.60 -9.96 0.85
N MET A 178 -4.44 -9.93 -0.18
CA MET A 178 -4.11 -9.42 -1.51
C MET A 178 -5.22 -8.48 -2.00
N GLN A 179 -4.87 -7.53 -2.88
CA GLN A 179 -5.85 -6.60 -3.45
C GLN A 179 -6.88 -7.33 -4.33
N ALA A 180 -6.45 -8.36 -5.05
CA ALA A 180 -7.28 -9.24 -5.86
C ALA A 180 -7.22 -10.69 -5.33
N ASP A 181 -7.89 -11.59 -6.05
CA ASP A 181 -7.88 -13.04 -5.88
C ASP A 181 -6.59 -13.72 -6.38
N GLU A 182 -5.74 -13.00 -7.12
CA GLU A 182 -4.48 -13.53 -7.67
C GLU A 182 -3.29 -12.56 -7.48
N PRO A 183 -2.05 -13.05 -7.39
CA PRO A 183 -0.86 -12.21 -7.34
C PRO A 183 -0.71 -11.31 -8.58
N LEU A 184 -0.39 -10.03 -8.35
CA LEU A 184 -0.21 -9.00 -9.39
C LEU A 184 -1.41 -8.73 -10.31
N LYS A 185 -2.59 -9.29 -10.03
CA LYS A 185 -3.84 -8.91 -10.70
C LYS A 185 -4.30 -7.55 -10.22
N ARG A 186 -4.40 -6.58 -11.13
CA ARG A 186 -4.83 -5.21 -10.82
C ARG A 186 -6.35 -5.14 -10.74
N THR A 187 -6.87 -4.34 -9.82
CA THR A 187 -8.31 -4.11 -9.65
C THR A 187 -8.70 -2.71 -10.14
N CYS A 188 -9.90 -2.57 -10.70
CA CYS A 188 -10.41 -1.29 -11.17
C CYS A 188 -11.20 -0.55 -10.08
N LYS A 189 -10.93 0.75 -9.91
CA LYS A 189 -11.58 1.61 -8.89
C LYS A 189 -12.33 2.78 -9.56
N PRO A 190 -13.47 2.52 -10.21
CA PRO A 190 -14.12 3.50 -11.08
C PRO A 190 -14.74 4.70 -10.34
N HIS A 191 -14.92 4.66 -9.02
CA HIS A 191 -15.35 5.82 -8.23
C HIS A 191 -14.42 7.04 -8.36
N GLY A 192 -13.12 6.82 -8.64
CA GLY A 192 -12.17 7.90 -8.91
C GLY A 192 -12.39 8.58 -10.26
N GLY A 193 -12.93 7.86 -11.25
CA GLY A 193 -13.20 8.36 -12.59
C GLY A 193 -13.31 7.25 -13.63
N TYR A 194 -14.50 7.04 -14.22
CA TYR A 194 -14.71 6.03 -15.26
C TYR A 194 -13.81 6.28 -16.49
N GLY A 195 -13.72 7.52 -16.95
CA GLY A 195 -12.93 7.86 -18.13
C GLY A 195 -11.43 7.58 -17.97
N VAL A 196 -10.91 7.65 -16.75
CA VAL A 196 -9.51 7.31 -16.45
C VAL A 196 -9.31 5.80 -16.47
N VAL A 197 -10.21 5.05 -15.84
CA VAL A 197 -10.16 3.58 -15.85
C VAL A 197 -10.27 3.05 -17.27
N LYS A 198 -11.22 3.55 -18.09
CA LYS A 198 -11.38 3.15 -19.49
C LYS A 198 -10.08 3.32 -20.29
N LYS A 199 -9.47 4.51 -20.22
CA LYS A 199 -8.20 4.80 -20.93
C LYS A 199 -7.05 3.91 -20.43
N ALA A 200 -7.00 3.61 -19.13
CA ALA A 200 -6.00 2.72 -18.57
C ALA A 200 -6.16 1.29 -19.12
N LEU A 201 -7.39 0.77 -19.19
CA LEU A 201 -7.68 -0.54 -19.78
C LEU A 201 -7.31 -0.59 -21.28
N GLU A 202 -7.73 0.41 -22.06
CA GLU A 202 -7.44 0.52 -23.49
C GLU A 202 -5.93 0.55 -23.78
N ALA A 203 -5.14 1.23 -22.93
CA ALA A 203 -3.68 1.30 -23.08
C ALA A 203 -2.98 -0.07 -22.94
N TYR A 204 -3.64 -1.05 -22.33
CA TYR A 204 -3.15 -2.43 -22.18
C TYR A 204 -4.00 -3.44 -22.98
N GLY A 205 -4.84 -2.98 -23.91
CA GLY A 205 -5.65 -3.85 -24.78
C GLY A 205 -6.86 -4.50 -24.11
N TYR A 206 -7.33 -3.95 -22.99
CA TYR A 206 -8.52 -4.43 -22.28
C TYR A 206 -9.74 -3.53 -22.55
N GLU A 207 -10.92 -4.13 -22.49
CA GLU A 207 -12.19 -3.42 -22.52
C GLU A 207 -12.90 -3.51 -21.15
N PRO A 208 -13.55 -2.44 -20.68
CA PRO A 208 -14.31 -2.50 -19.43
C PRO A 208 -15.55 -3.39 -19.57
N GLY A 209 -15.78 -4.21 -18.56
CA GLY A 209 -17.00 -5.00 -18.37
C GLY A 209 -18.21 -4.14 -18.03
N ASP A 210 -19.40 -4.75 -18.05
CA ASP A 210 -20.67 -4.02 -17.96
C ASP A 210 -20.85 -3.32 -16.61
N ARG A 211 -20.39 -3.94 -15.51
CA ARG A 211 -20.44 -3.33 -14.18
C ARG A 211 -19.52 -2.12 -14.05
N ILE A 212 -18.40 -2.09 -14.78
CA ILE A 212 -17.54 -0.91 -14.83
C ILE A 212 -18.18 0.16 -15.72
N LYS A 213 -18.76 -0.24 -16.86
CA LYS A 213 -19.46 0.68 -17.79
C LYS A 213 -20.64 1.40 -17.13
N ALA A 214 -21.30 0.80 -16.14
CA ALA A 214 -22.36 1.45 -15.36
C ALA A 214 -21.91 2.80 -14.76
N PHE A 215 -20.63 2.95 -14.39
CA PHE A 215 -20.08 4.20 -13.86
C PHE A 215 -20.04 5.35 -14.87
N LYS A 216 -20.25 5.07 -16.16
CA LYS A 216 -20.35 6.12 -17.19
C LYS A 216 -21.64 6.92 -17.07
N ASN A 217 -22.75 6.24 -16.74
CA ASN A 217 -24.09 6.80 -16.85
C ASN A 217 -24.83 6.85 -15.50
N ASP A 218 -24.54 5.92 -14.59
CA ASP A 218 -25.35 5.67 -13.40
C ASP A 218 -24.72 6.19 -12.10
N VAL A 219 -23.42 6.53 -12.13
CA VAL A 219 -22.66 6.94 -10.94
C VAL A 219 -21.86 8.20 -11.23
N THR A 220 -22.10 9.25 -10.45
CA THR A 220 -21.22 10.43 -10.45
C THR A 220 -19.89 10.10 -9.78
N THR A 221 -18.80 10.16 -10.54
CA THR A 221 -17.44 9.90 -10.01
C THR A 221 -16.77 11.17 -9.48
N HIS A 222 -15.66 11.02 -8.74
CA HIS A 222 -14.83 12.15 -8.30
C HIS A 222 -14.36 13.01 -9.48
N ASN A 223 -13.94 12.37 -10.57
CA ASN A 223 -13.54 13.03 -11.80
C ASN A 223 -14.72 13.86 -12.39
N ASP A 224 -15.90 13.27 -12.55
CA ASP A 224 -17.06 13.96 -13.14
C ASP A 224 -17.45 15.19 -12.31
N LEU A 225 -17.53 15.03 -10.99
CA LEU A 225 -17.86 16.12 -10.09
C LEU A 225 -16.81 17.23 -10.14
N THR A 226 -15.52 16.88 -10.09
CA THR A 226 -14.42 17.84 -10.16
C THR A 226 -14.47 18.66 -11.44
N PHE A 227 -14.62 18.01 -12.60
CA PHE A 227 -14.65 18.69 -13.89
C PHE A 227 -15.93 19.51 -14.12
N SER A 228 -17.05 19.16 -13.47
CA SER A 228 -18.28 19.95 -13.49
C SER A 228 -18.13 21.31 -12.78
N MET A 229 -17.24 21.38 -11.77
CA MET A 229 -16.99 22.59 -10.97
C MET A 229 -15.81 23.41 -11.49
N TYR A 230 -14.99 22.87 -12.39
CA TYR A 230 -13.83 23.58 -12.93
C TYR A 230 -14.23 24.79 -13.76
N THR A 231 -13.64 25.94 -13.44
CA THR A 231 -13.75 27.15 -14.27
C THR A 231 -12.93 27.01 -15.55
N GLU A 232 -13.27 27.80 -16.57
CA GLU A 232 -12.51 27.84 -17.83
C GLU A 232 -11.04 28.21 -17.62
N THR A 233 -10.75 29.11 -16.66
CA THR A 233 -9.37 29.47 -16.30
C THR A 233 -8.60 28.27 -15.75
N MET A 234 -9.22 27.48 -14.86
CA MET A 234 -8.61 26.27 -14.29
C MET A 234 -8.31 25.24 -15.38
N LYS A 235 -9.25 25.01 -16.30
CA LYS A 235 -9.07 24.10 -17.44
C LYS A 235 -7.92 24.56 -18.35
N LYS A 236 -7.84 25.86 -18.67
CA LYS A 236 -6.76 26.44 -19.48
C LYS A 236 -5.40 26.30 -18.80
N ALA A 237 -5.31 26.56 -17.50
CA ALA A 237 -4.06 26.41 -16.75
C ALA A 237 -3.55 24.96 -16.75
N ARG A 238 -4.47 23.98 -16.60
CA ARG A 238 -4.15 22.55 -16.69
C ARG A 238 -3.70 22.15 -18.09
N HIS A 239 -4.42 22.59 -19.13
CA HIS A 239 -4.08 22.31 -20.53
C HIS A 239 -2.73 22.94 -20.94
N ALA A 240 -2.41 24.13 -20.40
CA ALA A 240 -1.12 24.79 -20.61
C ALA A 240 0.02 24.21 -19.75
N HIS A 241 -0.24 23.13 -19.00
CA HIS A 241 0.72 22.51 -18.08
C HIS A 241 1.28 23.43 -16.98
N LEU A 242 0.56 24.51 -16.64
CA LEU A 242 0.90 25.39 -15.51
C LEU A 242 0.55 24.74 -14.17
N LEU A 243 -0.51 23.94 -14.14
CA LEU A 243 -0.92 23.11 -13.01
C LEU A 243 -1.03 21.66 -13.50
N THR A 244 -0.15 20.79 -13.00
CA THR A 244 -0.09 19.38 -13.42
C THR A 244 -0.06 18.45 -12.22
N GLY A 245 -0.48 17.20 -12.41
CA GLY A 245 -0.46 16.18 -11.36
C GLY A 245 -1.52 16.36 -10.25
N LEU A 246 -2.50 17.25 -10.44
CA LEU A 246 -3.61 17.40 -9.50
C LEU A 246 -4.39 16.07 -9.36
N PRO A 247 -4.92 15.75 -8.17
CA PRO A 247 -5.68 14.53 -7.92
C PRO A 247 -7.11 14.66 -8.46
N ASP A 248 -7.24 14.98 -9.75
CA ASP A 248 -8.52 15.15 -10.46
C ASP A 248 -8.96 13.89 -11.21
N GLY A 249 -8.05 12.92 -11.39
CA GLY A 249 -8.29 11.66 -12.11
C GLY A 249 -7.89 10.40 -11.34
N TYR A 250 -7.58 10.49 -10.06
CA TYR A 250 -7.21 9.37 -9.20
C TYR A 250 -7.46 9.72 -7.73
N GLY A 251 -7.42 8.74 -6.83
CA GLY A 251 -7.55 8.97 -5.40
C GLY A 251 -6.48 9.95 -4.87
N ARG A 252 -6.89 10.92 -4.04
CA ARG A 252 -5.95 11.94 -3.49
C ARG A 252 -4.78 11.35 -2.68
N GLY A 253 -4.99 10.20 -2.03
CA GLY A 253 -4.02 9.60 -1.10
C GLY A 253 -3.70 10.51 0.09
N ARG A 254 -2.48 10.38 0.61
CA ARG A 254 -1.96 11.15 1.76
C ARG A 254 -2.79 11.01 3.03
N ILE A 255 -3.42 9.85 3.19
CA ILE A 255 -4.17 9.48 4.38
C ILE A 255 -3.55 8.19 4.92
N ILE A 256 -3.03 8.27 6.13
CA ILE A 256 -2.51 7.11 6.85
C ILE A 256 -3.53 6.79 7.94
N GLY A 257 -4.30 5.72 7.74
CA GLY A 257 -5.08 5.15 8.82
C GLY A 257 -4.14 4.58 9.87
N ASP A 258 -4.48 4.71 11.16
CA ASP A 258 -3.70 4.08 12.21
C ASP A 258 -4.04 2.59 12.30
N TYR A 259 -3.46 1.81 11.38
CA TYR A 259 -3.72 0.39 11.20
C TYR A 259 -3.39 -0.46 12.44
N ARG A 260 -2.54 0.07 13.34
CA ARG A 260 -2.16 -0.58 14.59
C ARG A 260 -3.33 -0.70 15.56
N ARG A 261 -4.36 0.15 15.43
CA ARG A 261 -5.52 0.15 16.34
C ARG A 261 -6.27 -1.18 16.32
N ILE A 262 -6.37 -1.89 15.19
CA ILE A 262 -7.06 -3.19 15.18
C ILE A 262 -6.26 -4.23 15.94
N ALA A 263 -4.93 -4.24 15.82
CA ALA A 263 -4.09 -5.14 16.60
C ALA A 263 -4.25 -4.90 18.12
N LEU A 264 -4.35 -3.64 18.55
CA LEU A 264 -4.43 -3.29 19.97
C LEU A 264 -5.83 -3.41 20.57
N TYR A 265 -6.89 -3.09 19.81
CA TYR A 265 -8.25 -2.94 20.34
C TYR A 265 -9.25 -3.96 19.79
N GLY A 266 -8.96 -4.57 18.63
CA GLY A 266 -9.96 -5.35 17.89
C GLY A 266 -11.02 -4.48 17.22
N VAL A 267 -11.69 -5.02 16.19
CA VAL A 267 -12.67 -4.26 15.40
C VAL A 267 -13.96 -3.99 16.18
N ASP A 268 -14.40 -4.90 17.07
CA ASP A 268 -15.66 -4.73 17.81
C ASP A 268 -15.62 -3.50 18.72
N GLU A 269 -14.51 -3.30 19.42
CA GLU A 269 -14.32 -2.12 20.29
C GLU A 269 -14.21 -0.83 19.46
N LEU A 270 -13.56 -0.87 18.30
CA LEU A 270 -13.50 0.29 17.39
C LEU A 270 -14.88 0.66 16.84
N ILE A 271 -15.71 -0.32 16.48
CA ILE A 271 -17.09 -0.09 16.06
C ILE A 271 -17.89 0.54 17.19
N LYS A 272 -17.82 -0.02 18.41
CA LYS A 272 -18.52 0.50 19.59
C LYS A 272 -18.16 1.97 19.86
N ARG A 273 -16.88 2.31 19.77
CA ARG A 273 -16.41 3.70 19.94
C ARG A 273 -16.91 4.61 18.83
N LYS A 274 -16.89 4.16 17.57
CA LYS A 274 -17.46 4.93 16.45
C LYS A 274 -18.97 5.13 16.56
N GLN A 275 -19.69 4.18 17.18
CA GLN A 275 -21.11 4.36 17.50
C GLN A 275 -21.32 5.42 18.59
N ALA A 276 -20.44 5.49 19.59
CA ALA A 276 -20.45 6.57 20.58
C ALA A 276 -20.11 7.94 19.94
N ASP A 277 -19.12 8.00 19.04
CA ASP A 277 -18.82 9.20 18.23
C ASP A 277 -20.06 9.63 17.43
N PHE A 278 -20.75 8.69 16.80
CA PHE A 278 -21.95 8.97 16.03
C PHE A 278 -23.05 9.59 16.91
N ALA A 279 -23.27 9.03 18.10
CA ALA A 279 -24.30 9.47 19.04
C ALA A 279 -23.99 10.84 19.67
N SER A 280 -22.71 11.23 19.76
CA SER A 280 -22.31 12.53 20.33
C SER A 280 -22.46 13.70 19.33
N ILE A 281 -22.61 13.43 18.03
CA ILE A 281 -22.80 14.46 17.00
C ILE A 281 -24.22 15.03 17.07
N ASN A 282 -24.34 16.19 17.69
CA ASN A 282 -25.61 16.92 17.87
C ASN A 282 -25.90 17.91 16.74
N GLY A 283 -27.17 18.28 16.60
CA GLY A 283 -27.63 19.29 15.65
C GLY A 283 -27.86 18.79 14.22
N SER A 284 -28.25 19.72 13.36
CA SER A 284 -28.66 19.50 11.97
C SER A 284 -27.98 20.47 10.99
N SER A 285 -26.84 21.06 11.37
CA SER A 285 -26.04 21.85 10.41
C SER A 285 -25.49 20.94 9.31
N LEU A 286 -25.13 21.52 8.17
CA LEU A 286 -24.50 20.78 7.07
C LEU A 286 -23.23 20.06 7.53
N GLU A 287 -22.40 20.69 8.37
CA GLU A 287 -21.19 20.10 8.93
C GLU A 287 -21.51 18.91 9.83
N ALA A 288 -22.51 19.05 10.71
CA ALA A 288 -22.92 17.97 11.61
C ALA A 288 -23.46 16.77 10.83
N MET A 289 -24.30 17.00 9.83
CA MET A 289 -24.83 15.94 8.96
C MET A 289 -23.75 15.27 8.12
N ARG A 290 -22.79 16.04 7.58
CA ARG A 290 -21.63 15.51 6.85
C ARG A 290 -20.78 14.62 7.75
N LEU A 291 -20.40 15.11 8.94
CA LEU A 291 -19.60 14.34 9.89
C LEU A 291 -20.32 13.06 10.32
N ARG A 292 -21.63 13.13 10.58
CA ARG A 292 -22.45 11.95 10.91
C ARG A 292 -22.45 10.92 9.78
N SER A 293 -22.55 11.36 8.53
CA SER A 293 -22.45 10.50 7.35
C SER A 293 -21.05 9.86 7.23
N GLU A 294 -19.99 10.63 7.47
CA GLU A 294 -18.60 10.14 7.44
C GLU A 294 -18.34 9.09 8.52
N VAL A 295 -18.80 9.30 9.76
CA VAL A 295 -18.68 8.32 10.86
C VAL A 295 -19.49 7.05 10.54
N SER A 296 -20.69 7.17 9.98
CA SER A 296 -21.47 6.02 9.51
C SER A 296 -20.72 5.19 8.45
N ALA A 297 -20.06 5.87 7.48
CA ALA A 297 -19.22 5.21 6.49
C ALA A 297 -17.99 4.52 7.10
N GLN A 298 -17.38 5.10 8.15
CA GLN A 298 -16.29 4.45 8.90
C GLN A 298 -16.77 3.17 9.59
N ILE A 299 -17.93 3.19 10.25
CA ILE A 299 -18.53 1.99 10.87
C ILE A 299 -18.80 0.92 9.81
N LYS A 300 -19.35 1.31 8.67
CA LYS A 300 -19.58 0.39 7.55
C LYS A 300 -18.27 -0.23 7.06
N GLY A 301 -17.22 0.57 6.87
CA GLY A 301 -15.91 0.09 6.44
C GLY A 301 -15.27 -0.90 7.43
N LEU A 302 -15.43 -0.68 8.73
CA LEU A 302 -14.98 -1.64 9.76
C LEU A 302 -15.74 -2.97 9.67
N LYS A 303 -17.05 -2.94 9.38
CA LYS A 303 -17.84 -4.17 9.17
C LYS A 303 -17.44 -4.89 7.88
N GLU A 304 -17.20 -4.16 6.80
CA GLU A 304 -16.69 -4.73 5.54
C GLU A 304 -15.30 -5.38 5.74
N LEU A 305 -14.46 -4.79 6.60
CA LEU A 305 -13.16 -5.36 6.97
C LEU A 305 -13.31 -6.70 7.70
N LEU A 306 -14.30 -6.86 8.59
CA LEU A 306 -14.60 -8.16 9.22
C LEU A 306 -14.95 -9.22 8.17
N VAL A 307 -15.82 -8.89 7.21
CA VAL A 307 -16.20 -9.80 6.12
C VAL A 307 -14.96 -10.19 5.29
N MET A 308 -14.11 -9.22 4.97
CA MET A 308 -12.86 -9.50 4.24
C MET A 308 -11.94 -10.42 5.03
N ALA A 309 -11.75 -10.17 6.33
CA ALA A 309 -10.87 -10.98 7.17
C ALA A 309 -11.40 -12.40 7.39
N ASP A 310 -12.72 -12.55 7.58
CA ASP A 310 -13.39 -13.85 7.69
C ASP A 310 -13.15 -14.69 6.42
N SER A 311 -13.11 -14.07 5.22
CA SER A 311 -12.79 -14.78 3.97
C SER A 311 -11.38 -15.37 3.93
N TYR A 312 -10.45 -14.78 4.70
CA TYR A 312 -9.09 -15.28 4.90
C TYR A 312 -8.97 -16.24 6.09
N GLY A 313 -10.06 -16.47 6.85
CA GLY A 313 -10.05 -17.26 8.08
C GLY A 313 -9.38 -16.55 9.25
N VAL A 314 -9.36 -15.22 9.28
CA VAL A 314 -8.74 -14.41 10.33
C VAL A 314 -9.81 -13.66 11.12
N ASP A 315 -9.87 -13.87 12.43
CA ASP A 315 -10.81 -13.15 13.31
C ASP A 315 -10.21 -11.84 13.86
N LEU A 316 -10.66 -10.69 13.34
CA LEU A 316 -10.21 -9.36 13.77
C LEU A 316 -11.07 -8.76 14.89
N ARG A 317 -12.07 -9.47 15.40
CA ARG A 317 -13.07 -8.91 16.33
C ARG A 317 -12.43 -8.45 17.65
N LYS A 318 -11.53 -9.27 18.19
CA LYS A 318 -10.81 -9.02 19.45
C LYS A 318 -9.37 -8.54 19.21
N PRO A 319 -8.69 -7.96 20.22
CA PRO A 319 -7.27 -7.62 20.12
C PRO A 319 -6.40 -8.83 19.75
N ALA A 320 -5.28 -8.55 19.06
CA ALA A 320 -4.28 -9.55 18.73
C ALA A 320 -3.56 -10.05 19.99
N LYS A 321 -3.37 -11.36 20.09
CA LYS A 321 -2.68 -12.05 21.18
C LYS A 321 -1.28 -12.51 20.84
N THR A 322 -0.87 -12.47 19.58
CA THR A 322 0.47 -12.86 19.16
C THR A 322 1.05 -11.83 18.19
N PHE A 323 2.37 -11.82 18.04
CA PHE A 323 3.02 -10.99 17.03
C PHE A 323 2.51 -11.28 15.61
N ARG A 324 2.23 -12.55 15.29
CA ARG A 324 1.68 -12.94 13.98
C ARG A 324 0.30 -12.33 13.76
N GLU A 325 -0.58 -12.42 14.76
CA GLU A 325 -1.91 -11.80 14.69
C GLU A 325 -1.80 -10.28 14.54
N ALA A 326 -0.95 -9.63 15.33
CA ALA A 326 -0.77 -8.18 15.24
C ALA A 326 -0.30 -7.73 13.84
N ALA A 327 0.66 -8.45 13.25
CA ALA A 327 1.13 -8.20 11.89
C ALA A 327 0.02 -8.47 10.84
N GLN A 328 -0.71 -9.58 10.99
CA GLN A 328 -1.80 -9.98 10.11
C GLN A 328 -2.96 -8.96 10.12
N PHE A 329 -3.31 -8.45 11.30
CA PHE A 329 -4.40 -7.51 11.51
C PHE A 329 -4.09 -6.16 10.86
N LEU A 330 -2.87 -5.66 11.12
CA LEU A 330 -2.36 -4.45 10.50
C LEU A 330 -2.37 -4.58 8.97
N TRP A 331 -1.87 -5.72 8.45
CA TRP A 331 -1.80 -5.98 7.02
C TRP A 331 -3.20 -6.03 6.38
N LEU A 332 -4.18 -6.73 6.97
CA LEU A 332 -5.53 -6.79 6.40
C LEU A 332 -6.22 -5.43 6.41
N TRP A 333 -6.04 -4.61 7.44
CA TRP A 333 -6.58 -3.25 7.39
C TRP A 333 -5.94 -2.44 6.25
N HIS A 334 -4.62 -2.54 6.09
CA HIS A 334 -3.93 -1.89 4.99
C HIS A 334 -4.44 -2.38 3.62
N VAL A 335 -4.61 -3.70 3.44
CA VAL A 335 -5.18 -4.30 2.22
C VAL A 335 -6.60 -3.81 1.96
N ALA A 336 -7.45 -3.68 2.99
CA ALA A 336 -8.79 -3.13 2.82
C ALA A 336 -8.76 -1.68 2.30
N ALA A 337 -7.83 -0.86 2.79
CA ALA A 337 -7.62 0.49 2.27
C ALA A 337 -7.19 0.47 0.80
N LEU A 338 -6.24 -0.42 0.43
CA LEU A 338 -5.76 -0.58 -0.95
C LEU A 338 -6.80 -1.19 -1.91
N LYS A 339 -7.73 -2.00 -1.41
CA LYS A 339 -8.89 -2.48 -2.19
C LYS A 339 -9.86 -1.34 -2.47
N LYS A 340 -10.10 -0.47 -1.48
CA LYS A 340 -11.12 0.58 -1.61
C LYS A 340 -10.62 1.85 -2.34
N GLN A 341 -9.34 2.19 -2.22
CA GLN A 341 -8.77 3.47 -2.69
C GLN A 341 -7.50 3.26 -3.53
N ASP A 342 -7.25 4.14 -4.50
CA ASP A 342 -6.06 4.20 -5.37
C ASP A 342 -5.30 5.53 -5.19
N GLY A 343 -5.09 5.90 -3.92
CA GLY A 343 -4.35 7.09 -3.55
C GLY A 343 -2.96 7.16 -4.19
N GLY A 344 -2.54 8.36 -4.60
CA GLY A 344 -1.19 8.55 -5.15
C GLY A 344 -0.03 8.28 -4.17
N ALA A 345 -0.30 8.29 -2.86
CA ALA A 345 0.63 7.93 -1.79
C ALA A 345 -0.11 7.45 -0.54
#